data_AF-A0A661MS71-F1
#
_entry.id   AF-A0A661MS71-F1
#
_cell.length_a   1.000
_cell.length_b   1.000
_cell.length_c   1.000
_cell.angle_alpha   90.00
_cell.angle_beta   90.00
_cell.angle_gamma   90.00
#
_symmetry.space_group_name_H-M   'P 1'
#
loop_
_entity.id
_entity.type
_entity.pdbx_description
1 polymer ?
#
loop_
_entity_poly.entity_id
_entity_poly.type
_entity_poly.pdbx_seq_one_letter_code
_entity_poly.pdbx_strand_id
1 'polypeptide(L)'
;MGTLTALMLAAPLFGMTLHIDASTLEAPALAVDPGVFLAVEVSTELEEPKGPTTAELVQKRNKIKKVHKWFGIATWSLMTLSVASGFVQFYNQYGWWKGQADNPCVQGNAIFKQKACSGVPTAHATLVALTGAAYFTTFGLSFAMPDPLGVSEGNSDFARKLRTHKVLRWVTFAGMLAQIGLGIASANSEWFGLDRANNYKALRGLATAHMAVGLVTYGALTWAGAIMIF
;
A
#
# COMPACT_ATOMS: atom_id res chain seq x y z
N MET A 1 6.01 -6.56 -21.40
CA MET A 1 5.95 -7.54 -20.29
C MET A 1 5.73 -6.93 -18.89
N GLY A 2 5.66 -5.60 -18.71
CA GLY A 2 5.50 -4.99 -17.37
C GLY A 2 4.05 -4.80 -16.87
N THR A 3 3.04 -4.93 -17.73
CA THR A 3 1.63 -4.66 -17.38
C THR A 3 0.97 -5.81 -16.61
N LEU A 4 1.31 -7.06 -16.93
CA LEU A 4 0.76 -8.25 -16.28
C LEU A 4 1.27 -8.43 -14.84
N THR A 5 2.54 -8.09 -14.58
CA THR A 5 3.13 -8.19 -13.23
C THR A 5 2.54 -7.12 -12.29
N ALA A 6 2.27 -5.91 -12.80
CA ALA A 6 1.60 -4.86 -12.05
C ALA A 6 0.14 -5.24 -11.69
N LEU A 7 -0.56 -5.93 -12.60
CA LEU A 7 -1.93 -6.42 -12.35
C LEU A 7 -1.94 -7.60 -11.35
N MET A 8 -0.98 -8.52 -11.46
CA MET A 8 -0.83 -9.66 -10.55
C MET A 8 -0.44 -9.26 -9.12
N LEU A 9 0.33 -8.17 -8.96
CA LEU A 9 0.65 -7.57 -7.66
C LEU A 9 -0.48 -6.69 -7.10
N ALA A 10 -1.43 -6.27 -7.94
CA ALA A 10 -2.63 -5.53 -7.54
C ALA A 10 -3.81 -6.43 -7.17
N ALA A 11 -3.83 -7.69 -7.60
CA ALA A 11 -4.89 -8.66 -7.31
C ALA A 11 -5.14 -8.90 -5.80
N PRO A 12 -4.14 -8.87 -4.89
CA PRO A 12 -4.40 -8.92 -3.46
C PRO A 12 -4.72 -7.55 -2.85
N LEU A 13 -4.50 -6.43 -3.58
CA LEU A 13 -4.58 -5.06 -3.05
C LEU A 13 -5.99 -4.46 -3.04
N PHE A 14 -6.94 -5.05 -3.78
CA PHE A 14 -8.28 -4.45 -3.93
C PHE A 14 -9.47 -5.36 -3.61
N GLY A 15 -9.29 -6.50 -2.92
CA GLY A 15 -10.43 -7.28 -2.41
C GLY A 15 -11.51 -7.65 -3.45
N MET A 16 -11.20 -7.57 -4.75
CA MET A 16 -12.06 -8.06 -5.82
C MET A 16 -11.61 -9.47 -6.16
N THR A 17 -11.88 -10.38 -5.23
CA THR A 17 -12.05 -11.78 -5.61
C THR A 17 -13.30 -11.83 -6.49
N LEU A 18 -13.12 -11.85 -7.81
CA LEU A 18 -14.13 -12.48 -8.65
C LEU A 18 -14.36 -13.86 -8.05
N HIS A 19 -15.60 -14.16 -7.67
CA HIS A 19 -15.99 -15.49 -7.25
C HIS A 19 -15.40 -16.49 -8.25
N ILE A 20 -14.52 -17.37 -7.77
CA ILE A 20 -14.17 -18.56 -8.53
C ILE A 20 -15.46 -19.37 -8.53
N ASP A 21 -16.11 -19.44 -9.69
CA ASP A 21 -17.29 -20.27 -9.87
C ASP A 21 -16.93 -21.71 -9.51
N ALA A 22 -17.66 -22.29 -8.56
CA ALA A 22 -17.41 -23.63 -8.05
C ALA A 22 -17.52 -24.70 -9.16
N SER A 23 -18.14 -24.36 -10.29
CA SER A 23 -18.19 -25.18 -11.51
C SER A 23 -16.83 -25.43 -12.17
N THR A 24 -15.78 -24.68 -11.82
CA THR A 24 -14.43 -24.84 -12.38
C THR A 24 -13.52 -25.78 -11.57
N LEU A 25 -14.04 -26.35 -10.46
CA LEU A 25 -13.32 -27.27 -9.57
C LEU A 25 -13.76 -28.75 -9.67
N GLU A 26 -14.51 -29.13 -10.72
CA GLU A 26 -14.71 -30.52 -11.12
C GLU A 26 -13.66 -30.89 -12.19
N ALA A 27 -12.85 -31.95 -12.14
CA ALA A 27 -12.92 -33.23 -11.44
C ALA A 27 -11.48 -33.91 -11.43
N PRO A 28 -11.25 -35.16 -10.93
CA PRO A 28 -12.04 -36.36 -11.21
C PRO A 28 -12.56 -37.15 -9.99
N ALA A 29 -13.86 -37.45 -10.06
CA ALA A 29 -14.54 -38.69 -9.71
C ALA A 29 -13.96 -39.62 -8.62
N LEU A 30 -14.55 -39.55 -7.43
CA LEU A 30 -14.96 -40.76 -6.71
C LEU A 30 -16.46 -40.65 -6.46
N ALA A 31 -17.21 -41.53 -7.12
CA ALA A 31 -18.66 -41.57 -7.08
C ALA A 31 -19.16 -41.79 -5.65
N VAL A 32 -19.94 -40.84 -5.13
CA VAL A 32 -20.87 -41.06 -4.03
C VAL A 32 -22.23 -40.53 -4.49
N ASP A 33 -23.19 -41.44 -4.48
CA ASP A 33 -24.56 -41.31 -4.98
C ASP A 33 -25.30 -40.08 -4.40
N PRO A 34 -25.92 -39.19 -5.22
CA PRO A 34 -26.56 -37.97 -4.74
C PRO A 34 -27.89 -38.21 -4.00
N GLY A 35 -28.39 -39.45 -3.92
CA GLY A 35 -29.71 -39.77 -3.39
C GLY A 35 -29.85 -39.83 -1.87
N VAL A 36 -28.76 -39.76 -1.08
CA VAL A 36 -28.80 -40.10 0.35
C VAL A 36 -28.81 -38.89 1.30
N PHE A 37 -28.51 -37.68 0.83
CA PHE A 37 -28.44 -36.50 1.71
C PHE A 37 -29.75 -35.71 1.89
N LEU A 38 -30.84 -36.10 1.21
CA LEU A 38 -32.16 -35.46 1.36
C LEU A 38 -33.07 -36.11 2.42
N ALA A 39 -32.53 -36.98 3.27
CA ALA A 39 -33.31 -37.67 4.31
C ALA A 39 -32.61 -37.73 5.67
N VAL A 40 -31.94 -36.65 6.07
CA VAL A 40 -31.72 -36.38 7.49
C VAL A 40 -32.30 -35.02 7.81
N GLU A 41 -33.58 -35.01 8.18
CA GLU A 41 -34.13 -34.04 9.12
C GLU A 41 -33.22 -34.02 10.36
N VAL A 42 -32.23 -33.13 10.37
CA VAL A 42 -31.63 -32.67 11.61
C VAL A 42 -32.36 -31.39 11.97
N SER A 43 -33.37 -31.55 12.82
CA SER A 43 -33.81 -30.50 13.73
C SER A 43 -32.59 -30.06 14.57
N THR A 44 -31.82 -29.13 14.04
CA THR A 44 -30.91 -28.31 14.84
C THR A 44 -31.61 -26.97 14.93
N GLU A 45 -32.08 -26.64 16.13
CA GLU A 45 -32.10 -25.23 16.52
C GLU A 45 -30.74 -24.65 16.10
N LEU A 46 -30.76 -23.74 15.12
CA LEU A 46 -29.60 -22.94 14.79
C LEU A 46 -29.30 -22.13 16.05
N GLU A 47 -28.48 -22.68 16.95
CA GLU A 47 -27.75 -21.89 17.93
C GLU A 47 -27.10 -20.77 17.11
N GLU A 48 -27.58 -19.53 17.28
CA GLU A 48 -26.92 -18.38 16.66
C GLU A 48 -25.43 -18.53 16.96
N PRO A 49 -24.54 -18.47 15.95
CA PRO A 49 -23.12 -18.67 16.17
C PRO A 49 -22.69 -17.69 17.26
N LYS A 50 -22.41 -18.24 18.45
CA LYS A 50 -22.15 -17.45 19.65
C LYS A 50 -21.00 -16.53 19.32
N GLY A 51 -21.31 -15.23 19.19
CA GLY A 51 -20.33 -14.25 18.77
C GLY A 51 -19.08 -14.32 19.66
N PRO A 52 -17.90 -14.00 19.12
CA PRO A 52 -16.65 -14.09 19.88
C PRO A 52 -16.75 -13.28 21.17
N THR A 53 -16.34 -13.88 22.27
CA THR A 53 -16.32 -13.24 23.58
C THR A 53 -15.35 -12.05 23.60
N THR A 54 -15.56 -11.10 24.52
CA THR A 54 -14.65 -9.98 24.73
C THR A 54 -13.21 -10.45 24.97
N ALA A 55 -13.02 -11.56 25.70
CA ALA A 55 -11.71 -12.14 25.98
C ALA A 55 -11.01 -12.63 24.69
N GLU A 56 -11.74 -13.32 23.81
CA GLU A 56 -11.22 -13.77 22.51
C GLU A 56 -10.86 -12.58 21.60
N LEU A 57 -11.69 -11.53 21.60
CA LEU A 57 -11.42 -10.31 20.84
C LEU A 57 -10.18 -9.57 21.36
N VAL A 58 -9.97 -9.51 22.68
CA VAL A 58 -8.77 -8.93 23.29
C VAL A 58 -7.53 -9.77 22.94
N GLN A 59 -7.62 -11.10 22.98
CA GLN A 59 -6.53 -11.99 22.59
C GLN A 59 -6.17 -11.81 21.10
N LYS A 60 -7.18 -11.76 20.22
CA LYS A 60 -7.02 -11.48 18.78
C LYS A 60 -6.36 -10.12 18.56
N ARG A 61 -6.82 -9.07 19.25
CA ARG A 61 -6.23 -7.73 19.18
C ARG A 61 -4.76 -7.75 19.55
N ASN A 62 -4.38 -8.43 20.63
CA ASN A 62 -2.99 -8.49 21.10
C ASN A 62 -2.07 -9.21 20.10
N LYS A 63 -2.54 -10.28 19.47
CA LYS A 63 -1.82 -10.97 18.38
C LYS A 63 -1.60 -10.05 17.18
N ILE A 64 -2.67 -9.42 16.69
CA ILE A 64 -2.60 -8.50 15.53
C ILE A 64 -1.72 -7.29 15.85
N LYS A 65 -1.85 -6.70 17.05
CA LYS A 65 -1.06 -5.53 17.49
C LYS A 65 0.45 -5.80 17.41
N LYS A 66 0.90 -6.99 17.80
CA LYS A 66 2.33 -7.36 17.74
C LYS A 66 2.82 -7.40 16.28
N VAL A 67 2.06 -8.03 15.39
CA VAL A 67 2.41 -8.13 13.97
C VAL A 67 2.35 -6.75 13.30
N HIS A 68 1.27 -6.00 13.54
CA HIS A 68 1.07 -4.65 13.01
C HIS A 68 2.19 -3.69 13.43
N LYS A 69 2.69 -3.77 14.66
CA LYS A 69 3.83 -2.95 15.12
C LYS A 69 5.08 -3.20 14.28
N TRP A 70 5.46 -4.46 14.07
CA TRP A 70 6.66 -4.81 13.31
C TRP A 70 6.52 -4.47 11.83
N PHE A 71 5.36 -4.73 11.23
CA PHE A 71 5.05 -4.31 9.87
C PHE A 71 5.01 -2.78 9.73
N GLY A 72 4.54 -2.06 10.74
CA GLY A 72 4.58 -0.60 10.79
C GLY A 72 6.00 -0.05 10.77
N ILE A 73 6.91 -0.63 11.57
CA ILE A 73 8.34 -0.27 11.54
C ILE A 73 8.95 -0.58 10.17
N ALA A 74 8.70 -1.78 9.62
CA ALA A 74 9.21 -2.15 8.30
C ALA A 74 8.70 -1.21 7.20
N THR A 75 7.41 -0.88 7.22
CA THR A 75 6.78 0.08 6.30
C THR A 75 7.41 1.46 6.42
N TRP A 76 7.62 1.94 7.64
CA TRP A 76 8.25 3.24 7.86
C TRP A 76 9.70 3.27 7.33
N SER A 77 10.49 2.22 7.58
CA SER A 77 11.86 2.10 7.07
C SER A 77 11.89 2.07 5.54
N LEU A 78 11.01 1.25 4.92
CA LEU A 78 10.90 1.15 3.47
C LEU A 78 10.43 2.46 2.83
N MET A 79 9.47 3.16 3.46
CA MET A 79 9.02 4.47 3.03
C MET A 79 10.14 5.51 3.11
N THR A 80 10.95 5.47 4.17
CA THR A 80 12.12 6.36 4.32
C THR A 80 13.11 6.16 3.17
N LEU A 81 13.44 4.91 2.84
CA LEU A 81 14.30 4.58 1.71
C LEU A 81 13.67 4.99 0.36
N SER A 82 12.36 4.81 0.21
CA SER A 82 11.62 5.21 -0.99
C SER A 82 11.67 6.72 -1.20
N VAL A 83 11.44 7.50 -0.16
CA VAL A 83 11.57 8.97 -0.21
C VAL A 83 12.99 9.34 -0.58
N ALA A 84 14.01 8.83 0.13
CA ALA A 84 15.42 9.14 -0.14
C ALA A 84 15.84 8.80 -1.58
N SER A 85 15.47 7.63 -2.07
CA SER A 85 15.73 7.24 -3.46
C SER A 85 14.96 8.11 -4.46
N GLY A 86 13.74 8.54 -4.14
CA GLY A 86 13.00 9.52 -4.93
C GLY A 86 13.72 10.86 -5.04
N PHE A 87 14.29 11.38 -3.94
CA PHE A 87 15.09 12.61 -3.97
C PHE A 87 16.31 12.46 -4.90
N VAL A 88 17.01 11.34 -4.81
CA VAL A 88 18.14 11.02 -5.69
C VAL A 88 17.71 11.02 -7.16
N GLN A 89 16.56 10.43 -7.48
CA GLN A 89 16.05 10.40 -8.84
C GLN A 89 15.62 11.76 -9.35
N PHE A 90 14.93 12.54 -8.52
CA PHE A 90 14.54 13.89 -8.85
C PHE A 90 15.78 14.74 -9.15
N TYR A 91 16.81 14.65 -8.30
CA TYR A 91 18.08 15.32 -8.54
C TYR A 91 18.73 14.86 -9.84
N ASN A 92 18.86 13.55 -10.06
CA ASN A 92 19.51 13.03 -11.26
C ASN A 92 18.80 13.52 -12.54
N GLN A 93 17.46 13.54 -12.56
CA GLN A 93 16.68 13.89 -13.75
C GLN A 93 16.46 15.40 -13.94
N TYR A 94 16.42 16.18 -12.86
CA TYR A 94 16.01 17.59 -12.89
C TYR A 94 17.01 18.55 -12.26
N GLY A 95 18.08 18.06 -11.62
CA GLY A 95 19.15 18.86 -11.05
C GLY A 95 18.70 19.92 -10.05
N TRP A 96 17.57 19.72 -9.38
CA TRP A 96 16.85 20.77 -8.65
C TRP A 96 16.53 21.96 -9.56
N TRP A 97 15.60 21.78 -10.50
CA TRP A 97 15.10 22.82 -11.40
C TRP A 97 16.05 23.29 -12.52
N LYS A 98 17.11 22.53 -12.83
CA LYS A 98 17.94 22.73 -14.02
C LYS A 98 17.17 22.44 -15.33
N GLY A 99 17.75 22.89 -16.44
CA GLY A 99 17.27 22.62 -17.79
C GLY A 99 17.51 21.19 -18.24
N GLN A 100 16.89 20.81 -19.36
CA GLN A 100 17.01 19.48 -19.93
C GLN A 100 18.45 19.13 -20.34
N ALA A 101 19.24 20.10 -20.79
CA ALA A 101 20.64 19.90 -21.17
C ALA A 101 21.60 19.87 -19.96
N ASP A 102 21.19 20.43 -18.82
CA ASP A 102 22.12 20.73 -17.70
C ASP A 102 21.90 19.85 -16.47
N ASN A 103 20.93 18.94 -16.51
CA ASN A 103 20.65 18.06 -15.38
C ASN A 103 21.77 17.02 -15.20
N PRO A 104 21.93 16.49 -13.98
CA PRO A 104 23.06 15.64 -13.67
C PRO A 104 23.18 14.37 -14.50
N CYS A 105 22.05 13.84 -14.96
CA CYS A 105 22.06 12.66 -15.83
C CYS A 105 22.68 12.95 -17.20
N VAL A 106 22.36 14.08 -17.83
CA VAL A 106 22.93 14.48 -19.12
C VAL A 106 24.40 14.88 -18.99
N GLN A 107 24.75 15.53 -17.88
CA GLN A 107 26.12 15.99 -17.60
C GLN A 107 27.05 14.87 -17.10
N GLY A 108 26.55 13.63 -16.93
CA GLY A 108 27.36 12.49 -16.49
C GLY A 108 27.77 12.52 -15.01
N ASN A 109 27.17 13.38 -14.19
CA ASN A 109 27.44 13.52 -12.76
C ASN A 109 26.23 13.09 -11.88
N ALA A 110 25.38 12.20 -12.41
CA ALA A 110 24.29 11.58 -11.64
C ALA A 110 24.81 10.78 -10.44
N ILE A 111 24.11 10.91 -9.32
CA ILE A 111 24.33 10.09 -8.12
C ILE A 111 24.13 8.62 -8.47
N PHE A 112 25.02 7.75 -7.97
CA PHE A 112 25.11 6.32 -8.30
C PHE A 112 25.32 6.01 -9.79
N LYS A 113 25.86 6.97 -10.56
CA LYS A 113 26.16 6.81 -12.00
C LYS A 113 24.95 6.33 -12.81
N GLN A 114 23.74 6.74 -12.40
CA GLN A 114 22.51 6.40 -13.12
C GLN A 114 22.60 6.94 -14.55
N LYS A 115 22.66 6.04 -15.53
CA LYS A 115 22.73 6.39 -16.96
C LYS A 115 21.36 6.59 -17.62
N ALA A 116 20.30 6.09 -16.97
CA ALA A 116 18.94 6.22 -17.47
C ALA A 116 18.39 7.61 -17.15
N CYS A 117 18.45 8.53 -18.12
CA CYS A 117 17.85 9.87 -18.05
C CYS A 117 16.37 9.88 -18.43
N SER A 118 15.86 8.75 -18.90
CA SER A 118 14.47 8.48 -19.26
C SER A 118 14.11 7.05 -18.88
N GLY A 119 12.81 6.74 -18.88
CA GLY A 119 12.29 5.42 -18.54
C GLY A 119 12.14 5.16 -17.04
N VAL A 120 11.62 3.98 -16.71
CA VAL A 120 11.33 3.58 -15.33
C VAL A 120 12.61 3.21 -14.59
N PRO A 121 12.95 3.89 -13.51
CA PRO A 121 14.18 3.60 -12.78
C PRO A 121 13.96 2.39 -11.86
N THR A 122 14.41 1.23 -12.33
CA THR A 122 14.13 -0.11 -11.77
C THR A 122 14.38 -0.21 -10.27
N ALA A 123 15.50 0.31 -9.77
CA ALA A 123 15.84 0.22 -8.34
C ALA A 123 14.80 0.88 -7.43
N HIS A 124 14.33 2.08 -7.78
CA HIS A 124 13.27 2.74 -7.01
C HIS A 124 11.93 2.08 -7.24
N ALA A 125 11.60 1.68 -8.48
CA ALA A 125 10.38 0.93 -8.77
C ALA A 125 10.26 -0.35 -7.92
N THR A 126 11.35 -1.11 -7.77
CA THR A 126 11.40 -2.29 -6.90
C THR A 126 11.20 -1.91 -5.44
N LEU A 127 11.88 -0.86 -4.96
CA LEU A 127 11.79 -0.41 -3.58
C LEU A 127 10.38 0.11 -3.24
N VAL A 128 9.73 0.87 -4.13
CA VAL A 128 8.36 1.34 -3.90
C VAL A 128 7.35 0.21 -4.01
N ALA A 129 7.61 -0.84 -4.81
CA ALA A 129 6.77 -2.04 -4.82
C ALA A 129 6.81 -2.76 -3.47
N LEU A 130 8.00 -2.94 -2.90
CA LEU A 130 8.17 -3.50 -1.55
C LEU A 130 7.52 -2.62 -0.48
N THR A 131 7.68 -1.31 -0.60
CA THR A 131 7.03 -0.32 0.29
C THR A 131 5.51 -0.42 0.21
N GLY A 132 4.95 -0.54 -1.00
CA GLY A 132 3.53 -0.74 -1.22
C GLY A 132 3.02 -2.01 -0.55
N ALA A 133 3.68 -3.15 -0.79
CA ALA A 133 3.31 -4.41 -0.17
C ALA A 133 3.31 -4.32 1.36
N ALA A 134 4.40 -3.82 1.96
CA ALA A 134 4.49 -3.63 3.40
C ALA A 134 3.42 -2.68 3.94
N TYR A 135 3.18 -1.57 3.24
CA TYR A 135 2.16 -0.58 3.61
C TYR A 135 0.76 -1.18 3.62
N PHE A 136 0.35 -1.84 2.53
CA PHE A 136 -1.00 -2.38 2.42
C PHE A 136 -1.22 -3.56 3.37
N THR A 137 -0.19 -4.36 3.68
CA THR A 137 -0.26 -5.33 4.78
C THR A 137 -0.46 -4.63 6.13
N THR A 138 0.32 -3.58 6.43
CA THR A 138 0.18 -2.80 7.67
C THR A 138 -1.21 -2.18 7.80
N PHE A 139 -1.71 -1.59 6.71
CA PHE A 139 -3.03 -1.00 6.61
C PHE A 139 -4.13 -2.05 6.83
N GLY A 140 -4.07 -3.20 6.15
CA GLY A 140 -5.02 -4.29 6.33
C GLY A 140 -5.06 -4.81 7.77
N LEU A 141 -3.88 -5.00 8.39
CA LEU A 141 -3.78 -5.37 9.80
C LEU A 141 -4.42 -4.34 10.74
N SER A 142 -4.38 -3.05 10.40
CA SER A 142 -5.03 -2.00 11.19
C SER A 142 -6.56 -2.08 11.14
N PHE A 143 -7.16 -2.56 10.04
CA PHE A 143 -8.60 -2.77 9.92
C PHE A 143 -9.06 -4.05 10.59
N ALA A 144 -8.25 -5.10 10.50
CA ALA A 144 -8.55 -6.38 11.14
C ALA A 144 -8.46 -6.34 12.68
N MET A 145 -7.93 -5.25 13.26
CA MET A 145 -7.74 -5.09 14.70
C MET A 145 -9.07 -4.72 15.40
N PRO A 146 -9.64 -5.60 16.24
CA PRO A 146 -10.89 -5.30 16.93
C PRO A 146 -10.70 -4.28 18.07
N ASP A 147 -11.75 -3.51 18.38
CA ASP A 147 -11.82 -2.57 19.50
C ASP A 147 -12.96 -2.97 20.46
N PRO A 148 -12.88 -4.13 21.13
CA PRO A 148 -14.00 -4.71 21.89
C PRO A 148 -14.37 -3.92 23.15
N LEU A 149 -13.54 -2.95 23.54
CA LEU A 149 -13.74 -2.12 24.73
C LEU A 149 -14.06 -0.66 24.36
N GLY A 150 -14.29 -0.36 23.08
CA GLY A 150 -14.58 1.01 22.63
C GLY A 150 -13.50 2.01 23.04
N VAL A 151 -12.22 1.59 23.09
CA VAL A 151 -11.15 2.40 23.70
C VAL A 151 -10.93 3.71 22.93
N SER A 152 -11.32 3.74 21.67
CA SER A 152 -11.29 4.95 20.84
C SER A 152 -12.40 5.97 21.14
N GLU A 153 -13.43 5.61 21.90
CA GLU A 153 -14.58 6.48 22.23
C GLU A 153 -14.38 7.24 23.54
N GLY A 154 -13.43 6.81 24.38
CA GLY A 154 -13.15 7.47 25.66
C GLY A 154 -12.58 8.88 25.56
N ASN A 155 -12.56 9.58 26.69
CA ASN A 155 -11.99 10.94 26.82
C ASN A 155 -10.52 10.97 27.27
N SER A 156 -9.88 9.82 27.42
CA SER A 156 -8.47 9.73 27.82
C SER A 156 -7.52 10.22 26.72
N ASP A 157 -6.31 10.61 27.11
CA ASP A 157 -5.24 10.96 26.17
C ASP A 157 -4.94 9.83 25.19
N PHE A 158 -4.99 8.58 25.67
CA PHE A 158 -4.83 7.40 24.83
C PHE A 158 -5.96 7.28 23.80
N ALA A 159 -7.21 7.49 24.19
CA ALA A 159 -8.35 7.47 23.27
C ALA A 159 -8.22 8.56 22.19
N ARG A 160 -7.76 9.77 22.57
CA ARG A 160 -7.49 10.86 21.63
C ARG A 160 -6.38 10.49 20.64
N LYS A 161 -5.24 9.97 21.12
CA LYS A 161 -4.15 9.48 20.25
C LYS A 161 -4.63 8.39 19.29
N LEU A 162 -5.44 7.45 19.78
CA LEU A 162 -5.99 6.37 18.96
C LEU A 162 -6.95 6.89 17.86
N ARG A 163 -7.78 7.90 18.16
CA ARG A 163 -8.59 8.57 17.13
C ARG A 163 -7.73 9.28 16.10
N THR A 164 -6.72 10.03 16.52
CA THR A 164 -5.77 10.69 15.61
C THR A 164 -5.06 9.67 14.72
N HIS A 165 -4.63 8.52 15.28
CA HIS A 165 -4.03 7.44 14.50
C HIS A 165 -4.99 6.87 13.45
N LYS A 166 -6.27 6.66 13.80
CA LYS A 166 -7.32 6.21 12.86
C LYS A 166 -7.58 7.23 11.73
N VAL A 167 -7.50 8.53 12.02
CA VAL A 167 -7.61 9.60 11.01
C VAL A 167 -6.38 9.60 10.10
N LEU A 168 -5.18 9.59 10.68
CA LEU A 168 -3.93 9.59 9.92
C LEU A 168 -3.82 8.37 8.99
N ARG A 169 -4.38 7.23 9.37
CA ARG A 169 -4.49 6.04 8.50
C ARG A 169 -5.19 6.36 7.17
N TRP A 170 -6.25 7.16 7.18
CA TRP A 170 -6.94 7.54 5.96
C TRP A 170 -6.16 8.57 5.14
N VAL A 171 -5.48 9.50 5.82
CA VAL A 171 -4.58 10.45 5.17
C VAL A 171 -3.44 9.72 4.45
N THR A 172 -2.79 8.77 5.12
CA THR A 172 -1.71 7.97 4.51
C THR A 172 -2.23 7.10 3.38
N PHE A 173 -3.45 6.56 3.48
CA PHE A 173 -4.04 5.73 2.44
C PHE A 173 -4.34 6.52 1.17
N ALA A 174 -5.00 7.67 1.31
CA ALA A 174 -5.23 8.58 0.20
C ALA A 174 -3.90 9.03 -0.44
N GLY A 175 -2.90 9.37 0.39
CA GLY A 175 -1.56 9.72 -0.06
C GLY A 175 -0.86 8.60 -0.84
N MET A 176 -0.95 7.35 -0.39
CA MET A 176 -0.40 6.19 -1.10
C MET A 176 -1.08 5.95 -2.45
N LEU A 177 -2.41 6.04 -2.52
CA LEU A 177 -3.14 5.92 -3.79
C LEU A 177 -2.75 7.04 -4.76
N ALA A 178 -2.65 8.28 -4.28
CA ALA A 178 -2.21 9.42 -5.09
C ALA A 178 -0.78 9.22 -5.61
N GLN A 179 0.15 8.72 -4.78
CA GLN A 179 1.50 8.39 -5.23
C GLN A 179 1.50 7.31 -6.29
N ILE A 180 0.73 6.22 -6.13
CA ILE A 180 0.62 5.16 -7.14
C ILE A 180 0.14 5.75 -8.48
N GLY A 181 -0.93 6.55 -8.46
CA GLY A 181 -1.46 7.19 -9.66
C GLY A 181 -0.44 8.12 -10.33
N LEU A 182 0.20 9.00 -9.56
CA LEU A 182 1.22 9.92 -10.06
C LEU A 182 2.47 9.18 -10.57
N GLY A 183 2.84 8.07 -9.94
CA GLY A 183 3.96 7.21 -10.35
C GLY A 183 3.67 6.52 -11.67
N ILE A 184 2.46 5.96 -11.84
CA ILE A 184 2.00 5.36 -13.10
C ILE A 184 1.96 6.42 -14.20
N ALA A 185 1.40 7.61 -13.93
CA ALA A 185 1.37 8.71 -14.89
C ALA A 185 2.78 9.14 -15.30
N SER A 186 3.72 9.20 -14.36
CA SER A 186 5.12 9.57 -14.63
C SER A 186 5.86 8.48 -15.44
N ALA A 187 5.64 7.21 -15.09
CA ALA A 187 6.27 6.07 -15.76
C ALA A 187 5.77 5.84 -17.19
N ASN A 188 4.53 6.27 -17.48
CA ASN A 188 3.85 6.08 -18.76
C ASN A 188 3.50 7.43 -19.41
N SER A 189 4.29 8.49 -19.15
CA SER A 189 3.95 9.85 -19.56
C SER A 189 3.77 10.00 -21.07
N GLU A 190 4.51 9.22 -21.86
CA GLU A 190 4.40 9.18 -23.32
C GLU A 190 3.00 8.73 -23.78
N TRP A 191 2.32 7.83 -23.06
CA TRP A 191 0.93 7.44 -23.36
C TRP A 191 -0.07 8.58 -23.15
N PHE A 192 0.31 9.59 -22.35
CA PHE A 192 -0.47 10.80 -22.12
C PHE A 192 0.00 11.96 -23.01
N GLY A 193 0.83 11.68 -24.03
CA GLY A 193 1.36 12.70 -24.94
C GLY A 193 2.41 13.62 -24.31
N LEU A 194 3.05 13.19 -23.21
CA LEU A 194 4.09 13.94 -22.53
C LEU A 194 5.45 13.26 -22.74
N ASP A 195 6.27 13.81 -23.63
CA ASP A 195 7.63 13.34 -23.87
C ASP A 195 8.69 14.27 -23.27
N ARG A 196 9.89 13.74 -23.05
CA ARG A 196 10.95 14.48 -22.38
C ARG A 196 11.52 15.63 -23.21
N ALA A 197 11.49 15.52 -24.54
CA ALA A 197 12.03 16.54 -25.43
C ALA A 197 11.11 17.76 -25.54
N ASN A 198 9.80 17.54 -25.61
CA ASN A 198 8.82 18.62 -25.80
C ASN A 198 8.18 19.10 -24.49
N ASN A 199 8.10 18.24 -23.47
CA ASN A 199 7.32 18.50 -22.25
C ASN A 199 8.14 18.45 -20.95
N TYR A 200 9.44 18.72 -21.00
CA TYR A 200 10.34 18.64 -19.84
C TYR A 200 9.83 19.37 -18.59
N LYS A 201 9.27 20.58 -18.74
CA LYS A 201 8.72 21.36 -17.62
C LYS A 201 7.47 20.70 -17.02
N ALA A 202 6.61 20.11 -17.84
CA ALA A 202 5.40 19.42 -17.39
C ALA A 202 5.76 18.14 -16.63
N LEU A 203 6.71 17.35 -17.15
CA LEU A 203 7.23 16.16 -16.47
C LEU A 203 7.90 16.50 -15.12
N ARG A 204 8.64 17.61 -15.07
CA ARG A 204 9.20 18.12 -13.81
C ARG A 204 8.09 18.54 -12.83
N GLY A 205 7.02 19.15 -13.32
CA GLY A 205 5.85 19.49 -12.51
C GLY A 205 5.20 18.24 -11.91
N LEU A 206 4.97 17.21 -12.73
CA LEU A 206 4.42 15.92 -12.30
C LEU A 206 5.32 15.24 -11.26
N ALA A 207 6.63 15.21 -11.50
CA ALA A 207 7.60 14.66 -10.55
C ALA A 207 7.65 15.44 -9.23
N THR A 208 7.48 16.78 -9.29
CA THR A 208 7.41 17.63 -8.09
C THR A 208 6.14 17.34 -7.28
N ALA A 209 4.99 17.19 -7.96
CA ALA A 209 3.74 16.81 -7.31
C ALA A 209 3.85 15.43 -6.65
N HIS A 210 4.43 14.44 -7.36
CA HIS A 210 4.69 13.11 -6.81
C HIS A 210 5.57 13.17 -5.57
N MET A 211 6.65 13.94 -5.60
CA MET A 211 7.54 14.16 -4.45
C MET A 211 6.82 14.81 -3.26
N ALA A 212 6.03 15.86 -3.52
CA ALA A 212 5.30 16.58 -2.47
C ALA A 212 4.26 15.69 -1.77
N VAL A 213 3.47 14.94 -2.55
CA VAL A 213 2.52 13.95 -2.00
C VAL A 213 3.28 12.86 -1.23
N GLY A 214 4.44 12.42 -1.72
CA GLY A 214 5.33 11.50 -1.02
C GLY A 214 5.78 11.99 0.35
N LEU A 215 6.25 13.24 0.44
CA LEU A 215 6.65 13.87 1.69
C LEU A 215 5.49 14.02 2.68
N VAL A 216 4.32 14.45 2.22
CA VAL A 216 3.12 14.57 3.08
C VAL A 216 2.69 13.20 3.59
N THR A 217 2.68 12.19 2.72
CA THR A 217 2.31 10.81 3.09
C THR A 217 3.30 10.24 4.10
N TYR A 218 4.60 10.44 3.89
CA TYR A 218 5.65 10.01 4.80
C TYR A 218 5.58 10.72 6.16
N GLY A 219 5.32 12.03 6.16
CA GLY A 219 5.11 12.80 7.38
C GLY A 219 3.91 12.30 8.18
N ALA A 220 2.77 12.04 7.51
CA ALA A 220 1.58 11.49 8.14
C ALA A 220 1.82 10.08 8.70
N LEU A 221 2.54 9.21 7.98
CA LEU A 221 2.91 7.87 8.44
C LEU A 221 3.82 7.94 9.67
N THR A 222 4.82 8.83 9.64
CA THR A 222 5.76 9.04 10.73
C THR A 222 5.03 9.54 11.98
N TRP A 223 4.12 10.51 11.82
CA TRP A 223 3.27 10.99 12.92
C TRP A 223 2.43 9.83 13.47
N ALA A 224 1.73 9.07 12.62
CA ALA A 224 0.87 7.97 13.05
C ALA A 224 1.62 6.95 13.91
N GLY A 225 2.88 6.65 13.57
CA GLY A 225 3.76 5.81 14.38
C GLY A 225 4.18 6.48 15.69
N ALA A 226 4.63 7.73 15.63
CA ALA A 226 5.17 8.46 16.78
C ALA A 226 4.15 8.57 17.95
N ILE A 227 2.89 8.90 17.67
CA ILE A 227 1.85 9.05 18.71
C ILE A 227 1.42 7.74 19.36
N MET A 228 1.83 6.60 18.80
CA MET A 228 1.57 5.27 19.38
C MET A 228 2.78 4.72 20.15
N ILE A 229 3.91 5.41 20.08
CA ILE A 229 5.16 5.08 20.80
C ILE A 229 5.36 6.02 21.99
N PHE A 230 5.08 7.31 21.83
CA PHE A 230 5.18 8.38 22.84
C PHE A 230 3.80 8.88 23.23
#